data_AF-A0A914AUN8-F1
#
_entry.id   AF-A0A914AUN8-F1
#
_cell.length_a   1.000
_cell.length_b   1.000
_cell.length_c   1.000
_cell.angle_alpha   90.00
_cell.angle_beta   90.00
_cell.angle_gamma   90.00
#
_symmetry.space_group_name_H-M   'P 1'
#
loop_
_entity.id
_entity.type
_entity.pdbx_description
1 polymer ?
#
loop_
_entity_poly.entity_id
_entity_poly.type
_entity_poly.pdbx_seq_one_letter_code
_entity_poly.pdbx_strand_id
1 'polypeptide(L)'
;MYGNYFTKRGDLPVQNSVQKRDVDICPRVQSWDDLILRLTNDDELIQVVQFDNDNRQWILEESCSQSTCSFVPQCACGTWTRLVRALVVNFDETIIEEKYIKVYCCIAKKISV
;
A
#
# COMPACT_ATOMS: atom_id res chain seq x y z
N MET A 1 8.63 -49.48 13.97
CA MET A 1 7.35 -49.11 14.62
C MET A 1 7.16 -47.62 14.40
N TYR A 2 6.26 -47.23 13.49
CA TYR A 2 5.96 -45.82 13.24
C TYR A 2 4.96 -45.34 14.30
N GLY A 3 5.33 -44.30 15.04
CA GLY A 3 4.51 -43.72 16.11
C GLY A 3 3.28 -42.99 15.56
N ASN A 4 2.15 -43.17 16.25
CA ASN A 4 0.87 -42.55 15.91
C ASN A 4 0.92 -41.02 16.14
N TYR A 5 0.75 -40.22 15.08
CA TYR A 5 0.68 -38.75 15.12
C TYR A 5 -0.75 -38.20 15.15
N PHE A 6 -1.69 -38.91 15.76
CA PHE A 6 -3.04 -38.39 15.97
C PHE A 6 -3.26 -38.11 17.46
N THR A 7 -2.56 -37.11 17.98
CA THR A 7 -2.93 -36.49 19.27
C THR A 7 -4.26 -35.78 19.10
N LYS A 8 -5.19 -36.08 20.02
CA LYS A 8 -6.53 -35.48 20.09
C LYS A 8 -6.40 -33.95 20.08
N ARG A 9 -7.34 -33.31 19.40
CA ARG A 9 -7.46 -31.85 19.16
C ARG A 9 -7.38 -30.95 20.42
N GLY A 10 -7.30 -31.52 21.62
CA GLY A 10 -7.28 -30.82 22.91
C GLY A 10 -5.92 -30.77 23.62
N ASP A 11 -4.86 -31.44 23.12
CA ASP A 11 -3.55 -31.49 23.78
C ASP A 11 -2.50 -30.55 23.17
N LEU A 12 -2.91 -29.60 22.33
CA LEU A 12 -1.98 -28.57 21.86
C LEU A 12 -1.70 -27.60 23.02
N PRO A 13 -0.44 -27.41 23.43
CA PRO A 13 -0.12 -26.37 24.38
C PRO A 13 -0.62 -25.04 23.80
N VAL A 14 -1.25 -24.22 24.64
CA VAL A 14 -1.56 -22.83 24.30
C VAL A 14 -0.23 -22.17 23.95
N GLN A 15 0.11 -22.15 22.66
CA GLN A 15 1.16 -21.28 22.17
C GLN A 15 0.62 -19.88 22.43
N ASN A 16 1.12 -19.25 23.48
CA ASN A 16 1.07 -17.80 23.60
C ASN A 16 1.60 -17.28 22.27
N SER A 17 0.69 -16.85 21.39
CA SER A 17 1.04 -16.20 20.15
C SER A 17 1.76 -14.92 20.57
N VAL A 18 3.09 -14.98 20.64
CA VAL A 18 3.90 -13.78 20.66
C VAL A 18 3.51 -13.06 19.38
N GLN A 19 2.68 -12.04 19.50
CA GLN A 19 2.42 -11.11 18.41
C GLN A 19 3.79 -10.57 18.02
N LYS A 20 4.38 -11.14 16.96
CA LYS A 20 5.46 -10.47 16.26
C LYS A 20 4.85 -9.16 15.81
N ARG A 21 5.23 -8.08 16.50
CA ARG A 21 4.98 -6.74 15.98
C ARG A 21 5.85 -6.66 14.74
N ASP A 22 5.23 -6.61 13.57
CA ASP A 22 5.95 -6.33 12.35
C ASP A 22 6.63 -4.97 12.55
N VAL A 23 7.97 -5.00 12.56
CA VAL A 23 8.77 -3.80 12.80
C VAL A 23 9.09 -3.20 11.43
N ASP A 24 8.34 -2.18 11.05
CA ASP A 24 8.57 -1.44 9.82
C ASP A 24 9.77 -0.50 9.97
N ILE A 25 10.64 -0.46 8.94
CA ILE A 25 11.76 0.50 8.85
C ILE A 25 11.20 1.93 8.82
N CYS A 26 10.18 2.13 7.98
CA CYS A 26 9.39 3.34 7.89
C CYS A 26 7.92 2.97 8.10
N PRO A 27 7.40 3.16 9.34
CA PRO A 27 6.00 2.91 9.61
C PRO A 27 5.13 3.81 8.72
N ARG A 28 4.17 3.17 8.06
CA ARG A 28 3.29 3.79 7.07
C ARG A 28 1.89 3.93 7.61
N VAL A 29 1.25 5.05 7.29
CA VAL A 29 -0.19 5.25 7.45
C VAL A 29 -0.82 4.96 6.11
N GLN A 30 -1.76 4.01 6.08
CA GLN A 30 -2.46 3.58 4.87
C GLN A 30 -3.87 4.16 4.86
N SER A 31 -4.28 4.66 3.70
CA SER A 31 -5.66 5.06 3.42
C SER A 31 -6.10 4.45 2.10
N TRP A 32 -7.29 3.86 2.09
CA TRP A 32 -7.94 3.41 0.87
C TRP A 32 -8.99 4.44 0.50
N ASP A 33 -8.87 5.01 -0.70
CA ASP A 33 -9.72 6.11 -1.15
C ASP A 33 -10.27 5.83 -2.55
N ASP A 34 -11.49 6.28 -2.82
CA ASP A 34 -12.17 6.20 -4.12
C ASP A 34 -11.91 7.49 -4.93
N LEU A 35 -10.62 7.74 -5.14
CA LEU A 35 -10.10 8.96 -5.73
C LEU A 35 -10.81 9.29 -7.05
N ILE A 36 -11.24 10.54 -7.17
CA ILE A 36 -11.94 11.04 -8.35
C ILE A 36 -10.95 11.66 -9.34
N LEU A 37 -9.96 12.43 -8.86
CA LEU A 37 -9.00 13.15 -9.71
C LEU A 37 -7.56 12.82 -9.36
N ARG A 38 -6.75 12.50 -10.36
CA ARG A 38 -5.31 12.22 -10.18
C ARG A 38 -4.47 12.69 -11.37
N LEU A 39 -3.16 12.74 -11.15
CA LEU A 39 -2.19 13.05 -12.20
C LEU A 39 -1.69 11.75 -12.85
N THR A 40 -1.50 11.76 -14.17
CA THR A 40 -0.84 10.66 -14.88
C THR A 40 0.68 10.73 -14.70
N ASN A 41 1.41 9.76 -15.26
CA ASN A 41 2.87 9.82 -15.34
C ASN A 41 3.38 11.14 -15.96
N ASP A 42 2.64 11.68 -16.93
CA ASP A 42 3.00 12.85 -17.73
C ASP A 42 2.43 14.16 -17.15
N ASP A 43 1.98 14.14 -15.89
CA ASP A 43 1.41 15.30 -15.17
C ASP A 43 0.10 15.84 -15.77
N GLU A 44 -0.61 15.02 -16.54
CA GLU A 44 -1.97 15.31 -17.01
C GLU A 44 -2.99 15.06 -15.89
N LEU A 45 -3.90 16.01 -15.65
CA LEU A 45 -5.02 15.83 -14.72
C LEU A 45 -6.15 15.06 -15.39
N ILE A 46 -6.54 13.95 -14.78
CA ILE A 46 -7.55 13.02 -15.31
C ILE A 46 -8.56 12.66 -14.23
N GLN A 47 -9.70 12.11 -14.65
CA GLN A 47 -10.69 11.55 -13.75
C GLN A 47 -10.57 10.02 -13.68
N VAL A 48 -10.46 9.45 -12.48
CA VAL A 48 -10.53 8.00 -12.28
C VAL A 48 -11.99 7.57 -12.31
N VAL A 49 -12.30 6.54 -13.08
CA VAL A 49 -13.66 6.01 -13.21
C VAL A 49 -14.06 5.28 -11.93
N GLN A 50 -15.22 5.60 -11.37
CA GLN A 50 -15.80 4.82 -10.28
C GLN A 50 -17.03 4.10 -10.81
N PHE A 51 -17.02 2.77 -10.73
CA PHE A 51 -18.15 1.93 -11.13
C PHE A 51 -19.12 1.73 -9.96
N ASP A 52 -20.41 1.56 -10.26
CA ASP A 52 -21.44 1.36 -9.25
C ASP A 52 -21.32 0.00 -8.53
N ASN A 53 -21.92 -0.03 -7.34
CA ASN A 53 -22.19 -1.18 -6.47
C ASN A 53 -20.97 -1.85 -5.83
N ASP A 54 -20.11 -2.56 -6.58
CA ASP A 54 -19.03 -3.38 -6.00
C ASP A 54 -17.69 -3.31 -6.76
N ASN A 55 -17.65 -2.68 -7.94
CA ASN A 55 -16.47 -2.62 -8.79
C ASN A 55 -15.69 -1.31 -8.66
N ARG A 56 -15.71 -0.69 -7.46
CA ARG A 56 -14.98 0.55 -7.22
C ARG A 56 -13.48 0.34 -7.39
N GLN A 57 -12.83 1.34 -7.96
CA GLN A 57 -11.38 1.37 -8.04
C GLN A 57 -10.83 1.96 -6.75
N TRP A 58 -10.51 1.07 -5.81
CA TRP A 58 -9.86 1.43 -4.55
C TRP A 58 -8.38 1.67 -4.77
N ILE A 59 -7.91 2.86 -4.41
CA ILE A 59 -6.51 3.23 -4.53
C ILE A 59 -5.91 3.32 -3.13
N LEU A 60 -4.81 2.61 -2.93
CA LEU A 60 -4.04 2.67 -1.71
C LEU A 60 -3.06 3.84 -1.76
N GLU A 61 -3.30 4.82 -0.90
CA GLU A 61 -2.35 5.89 -0.59
C GLU A 61 -1.65 5.61 0.73
N GLU A 62 -0.35 5.87 0.75
CA GLU A 62 0.47 5.71 1.95
C GLU A 62 1.25 6.99 2.24
N SER A 63 1.35 7.34 3.51
CA SER A 63 2.25 8.37 4.00
C SER A 63 3.15 7.79 5.10
N CYS A 64 4.32 8.37 5.31
CA CYS A 64 5.17 7.96 6.43
C CYS A 64 4.70 8.62 7.72
N SER A 65 4.52 7.85 8.79
CA SER A 65 4.14 8.41 10.10
C SER A 65 5.25 9.20 10.79
N GLN A 66 6.49 8.97 10.35
CA GLN A 66 7.71 9.59 10.87
C GLN A 66 8.68 9.89 9.72
N SER A 67 9.59 10.84 9.93
CA SER A 67 10.60 11.26 8.94
C SER A 67 11.93 10.51 9.05
N THR A 68 12.14 9.76 10.14
CA THR A 68 13.37 9.00 10.42
C THR A 68 13.09 7.51 10.48
N CYS A 69 14.09 6.68 10.13
CA CYS A 69 13.94 5.23 10.21
C CYS A 69 14.07 4.73 11.65
N SER A 70 13.25 3.75 12.02
CA SER A 70 13.11 3.31 13.42
C SER A 70 14.40 2.74 14.04
N PHE A 71 15.24 2.07 13.25
CA PHE A 71 16.42 1.34 13.74
C PHE A 71 17.58 1.27 12.72
N VAL A 72 17.47 1.97 11.59
CA VAL A 72 18.50 1.98 10.54
C VAL A 72 19.22 3.33 10.58
N PRO A 73 20.54 3.37 10.86
CA PRO A 73 21.31 4.61 10.83
C PRO A 73 21.42 5.13 9.39
N GLN A 74 21.55 6.46 9.24
CA GLN A 74 21.67 7.13 7.93
C GLN A 74 20.49 6.83 7.00
N CYS A 75 19.28 6.77 7.55
CA CYS A 75 18.06 6.45 6.81
C CYS A 75 16.96 7.45 7.18
N ALA A 76 16.30 7.99 6.15
CA ALA A 76 15.11 8.82 6.28
C ALA A 76 13.90 8.12 5.66
N CYS A 77 12.75 8.42 6.24
CA CYS A 77 11.45 8.06 5.69
C CYS A 77 10.88 9.25 4.95
N GLY A 78 10.32 9.02 3.77
CA GLY A 78 9.71 10.07 2.96
C GLY A 78 8.53 9.57 2.17
N THR A 79 7.59 10.47 1.92
CA THR A 79 6.48 10.22 1.01
C THR A 79 6.94 10.48 -0.42
N TRP A 80 6.76 9.50 -1.29
CA TRP A 80 7.13 9.54 -2.70
C TRP A 80 5.91 9.19 -3.55
N THR A 81 6.07 9.35 -4.85
CA THR A 81 5.05 8.98 -5.81
C THR A 81 5.40 7.65 -6.45
N ARG A 82 4.43 6.74 -6.54
CA ARG A 82 4.48 5.54 -7.37
C ARG A 82 3.42 5.60 -8.45
N LEU A 83 3.60 4.79 -9.48
CA LEU A 83 2.62 4.63 -10.55
C LEU A 83 1.77 3.39 -10.29
N VAL A 84 0.46 3.54 -10.38
CA VAL A 84 -0.50 2.42 -10.35
C VAL A 84 -1.41 2.51 -11.55
N ARG A 85 -1.94 1.37 -12.01
CA ARG A 85 -2.88 1.36 -13.13
C ARG A 85 -4.29 1.65 -12.65
N ALA A 86 -5.01 2.46 -13.40
CA ALA A 86 -6.42 2.75 -13.18
C ALA A 86 -7.14 2.95 -14.51
N LEU A 87 -8.44 2.66 -14.54
CA LEU A 87 -9.34 3.08 -15.61
C LEU A 87 -9.76 4.53 -15.39
N VAL A 88 -9.59 5.35 -16.43
CA VAL A 88 -9.67 6.80 -16.34
C VAL A 88 -10.44 7.36 -17.52
N VAL A 89 -10.95 8.59 -17.37
CA VAL A 89 -11.60 9.37 -18.42
C VAL A 89 -10.85 10.68 -18.58
N ASN A 90 -10.47 10.99 -19.82
CA ASN A 90 -10.00 12.32 -20.18
C ASN A 90 -11.20 13.28 -20.33
N PHE A 91 -11.06 14.50 -19.82
CA PHE A 91 -12.11 15.53 -19.88
C PHE A 91 -12.46 15.92 -21.31
N ASP A 92 -11.49 15.89 -22.22
CA ASP A 92 -11.67 16.34 -23.59
C ASP A 92 -12.26 15.25 -24.49
N GLU A 93 -11.88 13.99 -24.27
CA GLU A 93 -12.16 12.91 -25.21
C GLU A 93 -13.35 12.03 -24.80
N THR A 94 -13.83 12.09 -23.55
CA THR A 94 -14.91 11.23 -23.00
C THR A 94 -14.71 9.72 -23.22
N ILE A 95 -13.48 9.30 -23.53
CA ILE A 95 -13.08 7.91 -23.73
C ILE A 95 -12.57 7.35 -22.40
N ILE A 96 -12.98 6.11 -22.09
CA ILE A 96 -12.45 5.35 -20.96
C ILE A 96 -11.23 4.55 -21.43
N GLU A 97 -10.09 4.73 -20.76
CA GLU A 97 -8.84 4.04 -21.06
C GLU A 97 -8.08 3.64 -19.78
N GLU A 98 -7.14 2.69 -19.89
CA GLU A 98 -6.26 2.30 -18.79
C GLU A 98 -4.98 3.16 -18.83
N LYS A 99 -4.71 3.90 -17.75
CA LYS A 99 -3.50 4.74 -17.62
C LYS A 99 -2.79 4.51 -16.29
N TYR A 100 -1.51 4.89 -16.25
CA TYR A 100 -0.75 4.95 -15.01
C TYR A 100 -0.99 6.30 -14.31
N ILE A 101 -1.41 6.22 -13.05
CA ILE A 101 -1.67 7.37 -12.19
C ILE A 101 -0.64 7.45 -11.07
N LYS A 102 -0.31 8.69 -10.68
CA LYS A 102 0.58 9.03 -9.57
C LYS A 102 -0.18 8.90 -8.24
N VAL A 103 0.35 8.07 -7.33
CA VAL A 103 -0.20 7.88 -5.97
C VAL A 103 0.92 7.91 -4.94
N TYR A 104 0.60 8.34 -3.72
CA TYR A 104 1.59 8.46 -2.66
C TYR A 104 1.94 7.11 -2.04
N CYS A 105 3.23 6.91 -1.77
CA CYS A 105 3.76 5.79 -1.00
C CYS A 105 4.80 6.23 0.02
N CYS A 106 4.96 5.46 1.10
CA CYS A 106 6.03 5.67 2.07
C CYS A 106 7.26 4.84 1.69
N ILE A 107 8.44 5.46 1.65
CA ILE A 107 9.69 4.76 1.39
C ILE A 107 10.79 5.11 2.38
N ALA A 108 11.71 4.18 2.57
CA ALA A 108 12.98 4.40 3.25
C ALA A 108 14.06 4.78 2.24
N LYS A 109 14.85 5.82 2.52
CA LYS A 109 15.96 6.28 1.69
C LYS A 109 17.22 6.47 2.53
N LYS A 110 18.36 6.01 2.00
CA LYS A 110 19.67 6.27 2.61
C LYS A 110 20.04 7.75 2.48
N ILE A 111 20.50 8.35 3.56
CA ILE A 111 21.05 9.70 3.59
C ILE A 111 22.58 9.59 3.49
N SER A 112 23.18 10.28 2.52
CA SER A 112 24.62 10.49 2.49
C SER A 112 24.97 11.67 3.40
N VAL A 113 25.90 11.47 4.32
CA VAL A 113 26.50 12.53 5.15
C VAL A 113 27.61 13.21 4.37
#